data_AF-A0A7V4DFP0-F1
#
_entry.id   AF-A0A7V4DFP0-F1
#
_cell.length_a   1.000
_cell.length_b   1.000
_cell.length_c   1.000
_cell.angle_alpha   90.00
_cell.angle_beta   90.00
_cell.angle_gamma   90.00
#
_symmetry.space_group_name_H-M   'P 1'
#
loop_
_entity.id
_entity.type
_entity.pdbx_description
1 polymer ?
#
loop_
_entity_poly.entity_id
_entity_poly.type
_entity_poly.pdbx_seq_one_letter_code
_entity_poly.pdbx_strand_id
1 'polypeptide(L)'
;RAPFRWTVVKKVMGYVAPENTCILVVGQDNIKPLRSDTIILAFVNTKSGEVLLLSVPRDSRLLIPGVGYDKANHAYARGGIELLKKTLEGSLGIEIPYFVEVNYEAFEKVVDALGGVEVEVEKPMYYVDRAQGLFINLRPGKQVLNGEKALQYVRFRHDPLGDIGRIKRQQAFLQALIAKAQDPSILAHLPALFESLKQALHTNIPLENILQLALWFKGLEEKAVTMDILPGEPVYLNGLSFWEPQLDVAREKIHEFFARERSGGEGSGKNPEGQGGY
;
A
#
# COMPACT_ATOMS: atom_id res chain seq x y z
N ARG A 1 11.17 -3.96 24.40
CA ARG A 1 12.02 -5.16 24.15
C ARG A 1 11.25 -6.11 23.24
N ALA A 2 11.77 -6.46 22.06
CA ALA A 2 11.14 -7.48 21.20
C ALA A 2 11.15 -8.85 21.91
N PRO A 3 10.15 -9.73 21.70
CA PRO A 3 10.09 -11.02 22.36
C PRO A 3 11.33 -11.86 22.02
N PHE A 4 11.84 -12.61 23.00
CA PHE A 4 13.10 -13.37 22.97
C PHE A 4 13.30 -14.23 21.71
N ARG A 5 12.21 -14.77 21.14
CA ARG A 5 12.22 -15.53 19.87
C ARG A 5 12.67 -14.71 18.66
N TRP A 6 12.34 -13.42 18.61
CA TRP A 6 12.60 -12.54 17.47
C TRP A 6 14.08 -12.18 17.30
N THR A 7 14.79 -12.01 18.42
CA THR A 7 16.23 -11.73 18.43
C THR A 7 17.05 -12.92 17.90
N VAL A 8 16.62 -14.14 18.21
CA VAL A 8 17.23 -15.38 17.69
C VAL A 8 17.01 -15.48 16.19
N VAL A 9 15.79 -15.23 15.69
CA VAL A 9 15.48 -15.24 14.26
C VAL A 9 16.35 -14.23 13.50
N LYS A 10 16.49 -12.99 13.99
CA LYS A 10 17.36 -11.98 13.36
C LYS A 10 18.82 -12.44 13.26
N LYS A 11 19.35 -13.04 14.34
CA LYS A 11 20.76 -13.45 14.43
C LYS A 11 21.06 -14.70 13.59
N VAL A 12 20.10 -15.62 13.48
CA VAL A 12 20.27 -16.89 12.74
C VAL A 12 20.00 -16.72 11.25
N MET A 13 19.03 -15.89 10.86
CA MET A 13 18.58 -15.75 9.46
C MET A 13 19.26 -14.61 8.70
N GLY A 14 20.14 -13.82 9.33
CA GLY A 14 20.79 -12.68 8.68
C GLY A 14 19.81 -11.59 8.21
N TYR A 15 18.74 -11.35 8.97
CA TYR A 15 17.72 -10.35 8.64
C TYR A 15 18.32 -8.94 8.59
N VAL A 16 18.63 -8.46 7.38
CA VAL A 16 18.94 -7.04 7.12
C VAL A 16 17.61 -6.41 6.75
N ALA A 17 16.94 -5.80 7.74
CA ALA A 17 15.74 -5.02 7.47
C ALA A 17 16.03 -4.10 6.28
N PRO A 18 15.09 -3.88 5.35
CA PRO A 18 15.28 -2.76 4.45
C PRO A 18 15.46 -1.52 5.34
N GLU A 19 16.52 -0.75 5.06
CA GLU A 19 16.56 0.64 5.49
C GLU A 19 15.26 1.33 5.01
N ASN A 20 14.97 2.53 5.50
CA ASN A 20 13.84 3.33 5.04
C ASN A 20 13.62 3.17 3.52
N THR A 21 12.51 2.53 3.13
CA THR A 21 12.30 2.13 1.73
C THR A 21 10.91 2.52 1.25
N CYS A 22 10.77 2.65 -0.06
CA CYS A 22 9.52 2.94 -0.75
C CYS A 22 9.23 1.83 -1.76
N ILE A 23 8.00 1.33 -1.73
CA ILE A 23 7.49 0.34 -2.68
C ILE A 23 6.30 0.96 -3.42
N LEU A 24 6.36 1.00 -4.74
CA LEU A 24 5.25 1.42 -5.59
C LEU A 24 4.31 0.24 -5.86
N VAL A 25 3.06 0.33 -5.41
CA VAL A 25 2.02 -0.67 -5.69
C VAL A 25 1.05 -0.11 -6.72
N VAL A 26 0.90 -0.82 -7.84
CA VAL A 26 0.05 -0.41 -8.96
C VAL A 26 -1.00 -1.47 -9.25
N GLY A 27 -2.27 -1.06 -9.21
CA GLY A 27 -3.39 -1.86 -9.68
C GLY A 27 -3.66 -1.57 -11.16
N GLN A 28 -3.51 -2.59 -12.01
CA GLN A 28 -3.78 -2.50 -13.45
C GLN A 28 -5.24 -2.87 -13.75
N ASP A 29 -5.91 -2.09 -14.61
CA ASP A 29 -7.13 -2.55 -15.28
C ASP A 29 -6.75 -3.48 -16.44
N ASN A 30 -7.53 -4.54 -16.67
CA ASN A 30 -7.37 -5.44 -17.82
C ASN A 30 -7.96 -4.87 -19.13
N ILE A 31 -8.61 -3.71 -19.08
CA ILE A 31 -9.21 -3.06 -20.25
C ILE A 31 -8.16 -2.20 -20.96
N LYS A 32 -7.95 -2.45 -22.26
CA LYS A 32 -6.99 -1.68 -23.07
C LYS A 32 -7.55 -0.28 -23.45
N PRO A 33 -6.73 0.79 -23.48
CA PRO A 33 -5.33 0.82 -23.05
C PRO A 33 -5.21 0.66 -21.53
N LEU A 34 -4.21 -0.11 -21.07
CA LEU A 34 -3.99 -0.39 -19.64
C LEU A 34 -3.80 0.94 -18.90
N ARG A 35 -4.60 1.15 -17.84
CA ARG A 35 -4.50 2.30 -16.95
C ARG A 35 -4.23 1.80 -15.54
N SER A 36 -3.37 2.53 -14.82
CA SER A 36 -3.21 2.36 -13.38
C SER A 36 -4.33 3.12 -12.67
N ASP A 37 -5.38 2.41 -12.27
CA ASP A 37 -6.49 3.03 -11.54
C ASP A 37 -6.23 3.08 -10.03
N THR A 38 -5.22 2.36 -9.56
CA THR A 38 -4.74 2.39 -8.17
C THR A 38 -3.23 2.59 -8.18
N ILE A 39 -2.76 3.66 -7.52
CA ILE A 39 -1.35 3.98 -7.38
C ILE A 39 -1.12 4.25 -5.88
N ILE A 40 -0.31 3.43 -5.23
CA ILE A 40 -0.02 3.55 -3.80
C ILE A 40 1.50 3.52 -3.61
N LEU A 41 2.03 4.45 -2.82
CA LEU A 41 3.40 4.41 -2.34
C LEU A 41 3.40 3.88 -0.90
N ALA A 42 4.01 2.71 -0.70
CA ALA A 42 4.20 2.13 0.62
C ALA A 42 5.59 2.51 1.15
N PHE A 43 5.62 3.48 2.05
CA PHE A 43 6.82 3.88 2.77
C PHE A 43 6.97 3.03 4.03
N VAL A 44 8.11 2.40 4.19
CA VAL A 44 8.42 1.50 5.30
C VAL A 44 9.54 2.12 6.12
N ASN A 45 9.24 2.56 7.34
CA ASN A 45 10.25 3.05 8.28
C ASN A 45 10.52 1.95 9.32
N THR A 46 11.62 1.22 9.14
CA THR A 46 12.01 0.13 10.04
C THR A 46 12.60 0.62 11.37
N LYS A 47 13.01 1.90 11.47
CA LYS A 47 13.50 2.54 12.69
C LYS A 47 12.37 2.89 13.66
N SER A 48 11.29 3.52 13.16
CA SER A 48 10.08 3.78 13.94
C SER A 48 9.19 2.53 14.06
N GLY A 49 9.30 1.60 13.10
CA GLY A 49 8.40 0.47 13.04
C GLY A 49 7.03 0.87 12.51
N GLU A 50 6.98 1.82 11.57
CA GLU A 50 5.75 2.36 11.00
C GLU A 50 5.73 2.16 9.48
N VAL A 51 4.52 2.18 8.91
CA VAL A 51 4.27 2.11 7.48
C VAL A 51 3.29 3.20 7.10
N LEU A 52 3.63 3.97 6.08
CA LEU A 52 2.74 4.96 5.48
C LEU A 52 2.36 4.48 4.08
N LEU A 53 1.06 4.27 3.85
CA LEU A 53 0.49 4.00 2.54
C LEU A 53 -0.09 5.30 2.00
N LEU A 54 0.58 5.88 1.01
CA LEU A 54 0.16 7.11 0.36
C LEU A 54 -0.51 6.79 -0.98
N SER A 55 -1.83 6.88 -1.03
CA SER A 55 -2.60 6.75 -2.25
C SER A 55 -2.42 7.99 -3.12
N VAL A 56 -1.93 7.81 -4.34
CA VAL A 56 -1.81 8.88 -5.33
C VAL A 56 -3.05 8.85 -6.23
N PRO A 57 -3.92 9.88 -6.20
CA PRO A 57 -5.05 9.94 -7.10
C PRO A 57 -4.60 9.83 -8.55
N ARG A 58 -5.24 8.99 -9.35
CA ARG A 58 -4.87 8.74 -10.75
C ARG A 58 -4.86 10.00 -11.61
N ASP A 59 -5.70 10.97 -11.25
CA ASP A 59 -5.86 12.26 -11.92
C ASP A 59 -4.90 13.34 -11.37
N SER A 60 -3.92 12.96 -10.54
CA SER A 60 -2.89 13.88 -10.03
C SER A 60 -2.12 14.50 -11.19
N ARG A 61 -2.12 15.83 -11.25
CA ARG A 61 -1.38 16.59 -12.27
C ARG A 61 0.10 16.59 -11.90
N LEU A 62 0.88 15.77 -12.59
CA LEU A 62 2.32 15.61 -12.34
C LEU A 62 3.12 15.92 -13.60
N LEU A 63 4.38 16.33 -13.41
CA LEU A 63 5.32 16.51 -14.52
C LEU A 63 5.83 15.16 -14.99
N ILE A 64 5.38 14.70 -16.16
CA ILE A 64 5.81 13.44 -16.76
C ILE A 64 7.02 13.69 -17.65
N PRO A 65 8.17 13.03 -17.40
CA PRO A 65 9.38 13.18 -18.22
C PRO A 65 9.10 12.92 -19.71
N GLY A 66 9.50 13.87 -20.58
CA GLY A 66 9.30 13.77 -22.03
C GLY A 66 7.87 14.03 -22.54
N VAL A 67 6.92 14.34 -21.65
CA VAL A 67 5.52 14.62 -22.02
C VAL A 67 5.06 16.00 -21.54
N GLY A 68 5.40 16.39 -20.31
CA GLY A 68 4.91 17.62 -19.67
C GLY A 68 3.90 17.33 -18.56
N TYR A 69 3.15 18.35 -18.11
CA TYR A 69 2.13 18.18 -17.08
C TYR A 69 0.91 17.42 -17.62
N ASP A 70 0.60 16.29 -17.01
CA ASP A 70 -0.57 15.47 -17.34
C ASP A 70 -0.96 14.62 -16.11
N LYS A 71 -2.00 13.80 -16.23
CA LYS A 71 -2.48 12.92 -15.16
C LYS A 71 -1.49 11.79 -14.87
N ALA A 72 -1.30 11.45 -13.60
CA ALA A 72 -0.39 10.39 -13.16
C ALA A 72 -0.62 9.06 -13.88
N ASN A 73 -1.87 8.65 -14.10
CA ASN A 73 -2.16 7.41 -14.83
C ASN A 73 -1.77 7.43 -16.31
N HIS A 74 -1.59 8.61 -16.93
CA HIS A 74 -1.09 8.71 -18.29
C HIS A 74 0.40 8.39 -18.37
N ALA A 75 1.18 8.59 -17.30
CA ALA A 75 2.59 8.15 -17.26
C ALA A 75 2.65 6.62 -17.42
N TYR A 76 1.81 5.90 -16.69
CA TYR A 76 1.69 4.45 -16.80
C TYR A 76 1.22 4.01 -18.19
N ALA A 77 0.16 4.62 -18.71
CA ALA A 77 -0.37 4.26 -20.03
C ALA A 77 0.64 4.48 -21.18
N ARG A 78 1.58 5.42 -21.02
CA ARG A 78 2.58 5.78 -22.05
C ARG A 78 3.88 4.99 -21.95
N GLY A 79 4.37 4.76 -20.73
CA GLY A 79 5.71 4.19 -20.51
C GLY A 79 5.76 3.11 -19.44
N GLY A 80 4.61 2.55 -19.08
CA GLY A 80 4.49 1.50 -18.08
C GLY A 80 4.97 1.93 -16.69
N ILE A 81 5.35 0.94 -15.89
CA ILE A 81 5.79 1.14 -14.51
C ILE A 81 7.01 2.05 -14.40
N GLU A 82 7.95 1.98 -15.36
CA GLU A 82 9.18 2.76 -15.33
C GLU A 82 8.94 4.27 -15.49
N LEU A 83 8.04 4.68 -16.39
CA LEU A 83 7.72 6.10 -16.56
C LEU A 83 6.88 6.63 -15.40
N LEU A 84 5.96 5.84 -14.87
CA LEU A 84 5.20 6.20 -13.67
C LEU A 84 6.14 6.38 -12.48
N LYS A 85 7.05 5.42 -12.25
CA LYS A 85 8.06 5.48 -11.20
C LYS A 85 8.89 6.77 -11.30
N LYS A 86 9.49 7.05 -12.46
CA LYS A 86 10.27 8.30 -12.69
C LYS A 86 9.45 9.57 -12.46
N THR A 87 8.18 9.56 -12.85
CA THR A 87 7.25 10.68 -12.63
C THR A 87 7.05 10.94 -11.14
N LEU A 88 6.83 9.87 -10.34
CA LEU A 88 6.64 9.97 -8.90
C LEU A 88 7.93 10.35 -8.18
N GLU A 89 9.07 9.75 -8.55
CA GLU A 89 10.40 10.09 -8.01
C GLU A 89 10.72 11.56 -8.23
N GLY A 90 10.56 12.07 -9.45
CA GLY A 90 10.81 13.49 -9.77
C GLY A 90 9.83 14.44 -9.09
N SER A 91 8.57 14.05 -8.94
CA SER A 91 7.55 14.89 -8.30
C SER A 91 7.75 14.96 -6.78
N LEU A 92 8.10 13.85 -6.14
CA LEU A 92 8.20 13.74 -4.68
C LEU A 92 9.63 13.86 -4.15
N GLY A 93 10.65 13.88 -5.01
CA GLY A 93 12.05 13.98 -4.58
C GLY A 93 12.50 12.76 -3.76
N ILE A 94 12.04 11.57 -4.12
CA ILE A 94 12.31 10.31 -3.42
C ILE A 94 12.88 9.27 -4.39
N GLU A 95 13.45 8.20 -3.83
CA GLU A 95 13.77 6.98 -4.57
C GLU A 95 12.69 5.91 -4.38
N ILE A 96 12.32 5.23 -5.46
CA ILE A 96 11.37 4.11 -5.45
C ILE A 96 12.11 2.87 -5.95
N PRO A 97 12.88 2.18 -5.09
CA PRO A 97 13.69 1.03 -5.51
C PRO A 97 12.82 -0.15 -5.97
N TYR A 98 11.61 -0.28 -5.44
CA TYR A 98 10.77 -1.45 -5.61
C TYR A 98 9.38 -1.12 -6.15
N PHE A 99 8.81 -2.04 -6.91
CA PHE A 99 7.42 -1.97 -7.35
C PHE A 99 6.73 -3.34 -7.31
N VAL A 100 5.40 -3.31 -7.23
CA VAL A 100 4.51 -4.46 -7.42
C VAL A 100 3.36 -4.02 -8.32
N GLU A 101 3.18 -4.71 -9.43
CA GLU A 101 2.03 -4.55 -10.30
C GLU A 101 1.07 -5.72 -10.15
N VAL A 102 -0.20 -5.38 -9.93
CA VAL A 102 -1.27 -6.34 -9.63
C VAL A 102 -2.38 -6.13 -10.65
N ASN A 103 -2.58 -7.13 -11.51
CA ASN A 103 -3.76 -7.19 -12.37
C ASN A 103 -4.94 -7.87 -11.65
N TYR A 104 -6.10 -7.94 -12.30
CA TYR A 104 -7.29 -8.52 -11.67
C TYR A 104 -7.13 -9.99 -11.30
N GLU A 105 -6.50 -10.79 -12.17
CA GLU A 105 -6.29 -12.21 -11.90
C GLU A 105 -5.35 -12.43 -10.70
N ALA A 106 -4.26 -11.65 -10.63
CA ALA A 106 -3.33 -11.68 -9.51
C ALA A 106 -4.01 -11.26 -8.21
N PHE A 107 -4.82 -10.20 -8.26
CA PHE A 107 -5.60 -9.74 -7.12
C PHE A 107 -6.54 -10.84 -6.60
N GLU A 108 -7.33 -11.46 -7.49
CA GLU A 108 -8.27 -12.51 -7.10
C GLU A 108 -7.54 -13.70 -6.47
N LYS A 109 -6.46 -14.17 -7.10
CA LYS A 109 -5.63 -15.27 -6.58
C LYS A 109 -5.02 -14.96 -5.22
N VAL A 110 -4.51 -13.75 -5.01
CA VAL A 110 -3.96 -13.33 -3.70
C VAL A 110 -5.04 -13.44 -2.62
N VAL A 111 -6.22 -12.90 -2.88
CA VAL A 111 -7.32 -12.89 -1.91
C VAL A 111 -7.80 -14.30 -1.60
N ASP A 112 -8.00 -15.14 -2.63
CA ASP A 112 -8.46 -16.51 -2.44
C ASP A 112 -7.45 -17.35 -1.68
N ALA A 113 -6.16 -17.17 -1.95
CA ALA A 113 -5.13 -17.92 -1.29
C ALA A 113 -4.87 -17.46 0.16
N LEU A 114 -5.36 -16.27 0.54
CA LEU A 114 -5.51 -15.86 1.94
C LEU A 114 -6.77 -16.42 2.60
N GLY A 115 -7.62 -17.15 1.88
CA GLY A 115 -8.90 -17.66 2.39
C GLY A 115 -10.00 -16.58 2.42
N GLY A 116 -9.86 -15.53 1.61
CA GLY A 116 -10.75 -14.38 1.58
C GLY A 116 -10.44 -13.31 2.63
N VAL A 117 -11.07 -12.15 2.48
CA VAL A 117 -10.92 -10.98 3.35
C VAL A 117 -12.28 -10.57 3.91
N GLU A 118 -12.38 -10.47 5.22
CA GLU A 118 -13.59 -9.96 5.87
C GLU A 118 -13.69 -8.45 5.72
N VAL A 119 -14.79 -7.96 5.14
CA VAL A 119 -15.08 -6.52 5.06
C VAL A 119 -16.52 -6.22 5.46
N GLU A 120 -16.74 -5.00 5.93
CA GLU A 120 -18.08 -4.42 6.07
C GLU A 120 -18.51 -3.80 4.73
N VAL A 121 -19.54 -4.36 4.11
CA VAL A 121 -20.16 -3.75 2.94
C VAL A 121 -21.17 -2.72 3.41
N GLU A 122 -20.80 -1.44 3.32
CA GLU A 122 -21.56 -0.31 3.90
C GLU A 122 -23.00 -0.18 3.34
N LYS A 123 -23.20 -0.61 2.10
CA LYS A 123 -24.47 -0.44 1.37
C LYS A 123 -24.59 -1.44 0.22
N PRO A 124 -25.80 -1.68 -0.32
CA PRO A 124 -25.95 -2.47 -1.53
C PRO A 124 -25.08 -1.91 -2.66
N MET A 125 -24.23 -2.75 -3.24
CA MET A 125 -23.42 -2.42 -4.41
C MET A 125 -23.92 -3.24 -5.58
N TYR A 126 -24.62 -2.58 -6.50
CA TYR A 126 -25.09 -3.20 -7.73
C TYR A 126 -24.65 -2.34 -8.91
N TYR A 127 -23.90 -2.93 -9.84
CA TYR A 127 -23.48 -2.26 -11.05
C TYR A 127 -23.24 -3.27 -12.15
N VAL A 128 -23.72 -2.98 -13.35
CA VAL A 128 -23.55 -3.83 -14.53
C VAL A 128 -23.05 -2.96 -15.67
N ASP A 129 -21.84 -3.25 -16.13
CA ASP A 129 -21.27 -2.68 -17.35
C ASP A 129 -20.92 -3.83 -18.29
N ARG A 130 -21.81 -4.05 -19.27
CA ARG A 130 -21.65 -5.11 -20.28
C ARG A 130 -20.53 -4.83 -21.27
N ALA A 131 -20.18 -3.55 -21.50
CA ALA A 131 -19.10 -3.18 -22.40
C ALA A 131 -17.72 -3.51 -21.79
N GLN A 132 -17.63 -3.46 -20.46
CA GLN A 132 -16.42 -3.74 -19.70
C GLN A 132 -16.40 -5.12 -19.05
N GLY A 133 -17.44 -5.94 -19.25
CA GLY A 133 -17.61 -7.23 -18.60
C GLY A 133 -17.66 -7.14 -17.07
N LEU A 134 -18.03 -5.98 -16.51
CA LEU A 134 -18.04 -5.73 -15.08
C LEU A 134 -19.43 -5.99 -14.51
N PHE A 135 -19.50 -6.97 -13.60
CA PHE A 135 -20.68 -7.27 -12.81
C PHE A 135 -20.34 -7.13 -11.33
N ILE A 136 -21.05 -6.25 -10.62
CA ILE A 136 -20.90 -6.04 -9.18
C ILE A 136 -22.25 -6.32 -8.53
N ASN A 137 -22.26 -7.22 -7.55
CA ASN A 137 -23.44 -7.54 -6.76
C ASN A 137 -23.06 -7.94 -5.33
N LEU A 138 -22.95 -6.95 -4.44
CA LEU A 138 -22.66 -7.15 -3.03
C LEU A 138 -23.82 -6.65 -2.16
N ARG A 139 -24.23 -7.51 -1.23
CA ARG A 139 -25.22 -7.18 -0.20
C ARG A 139 -24.53 -6.45 0.95
N PRO A 140 -25.22 -5.54 1.66
CA PRO A 140 -24.65 -4.88 2.83
C PRO A 140 -24.39 -5.86 3.99
N GLY A 141 -23.46 -5.50 4.87
CA GLY A 141 -23.08 -6.27 6.07
C GLY A 141 -21.67 -6.84 6.02
N LYS A 142 -21.19 -7.32 7.19
CA LYS A 142 -19.95 -8.07 7.33
C LYS A 142 -19.99 -9.38 6.56
N GLN A 143 -18.99 -9.59 5.73
CA GLN A 143 -18.84 -10.83 4.98
C GLN A 143 -17.39 -11.05 4.57
N VAL A 144 -17.02 -12.33 4.45
CA VAL A 144 -15.74 -12.73 3.85
C VAL A 144 -15.89 -12.70 2.33
N LEU A 145 -15.12 -11.82 1.69
CA LEU A 145 -15.04 -11.72 0.24
C LEU A 145 -13.91 -12.61 -0.28
N ASN A 146 -14.27 -13.51 -1.19
CA ASN A 146 -13.31 -14.20 -2.05
C ASN A 146 -12.76 -13.23 -3.12
N GLY A 147 -11.81 -13.67 -3.94
CA GLY A 147 -11.13 -12.86 -4.94
C GLY A 147 -12.08 -12.08 -5.83
N GLU A 148 -13.04 -12.78 -6.46
CA GLU A 148 -14.02 -12.17 -7.35
C GLU A 148 -14.83 -11.06 -6.64
N LYS A 149 -15.39 -11.36 -5.46
CA LYS A 149 -16.22 -10.38 -4.73
C LYS A 149 -15.38 -9.24 -4.15
N ALA A 150 -14.14 -9.50 -3.75
CA ALA A 150 -13.20 -8.48 -3.31
C ALA A 150 -12.89 -7.51 -4.46
N LEU A 151 -12.72 -8.05 -5.68
CA LEU A 151 -12.48 -7.24 -6.87
C LEU A 151 -13.71 -6.37 -7.17
N GLN A 152 -14.92 -6.93 -7.05
CA GLN A 152 -16.16 -6.16 -7.17
C GLN A 152 -16.22 -5.01 -6.14
N TYR A 153 -15.83 -5.27 -4.90
CA TYR A 153 -15.84 -4.28 -3.82
C TYR A 153 -14.91 -3.09 -4.10
N VAL A 154 -13.64 -3.37 -4.45
CA VAL A 154 -12.64 -2.31 -4.69
C VAL A 154 -12.85 -1.54 -5.99
N ARG A 155 -13.58 -2.12 -6.96
CA ARG A 155 -13.94 -1.47 -8.24
C ARG A 155 -15.23 -0.67 -8.19
N PHE A 156 -16.04 -0.83 -7.14
CA PHE A 156 -17.31 -0.12 -7.05
C PHE A 156 -17.09 1.40 -6.96
N ARG A 157 -17.71 2.15 -7.86
CA ARG A 157 -17.61 3.62 -7.98
C ARG A 157 -18.96 4.33 -8.07
N HIS A 158 -20.06 3.58 -8.05
CA HIS A 158 -21.41 4.12 -8.26
C HIS A 158 -21.95 4.71 -6.95
N ASP A 159 -21.28 5.74 -6.45
CA ASP A 159 -21.68 6.48 -5.26
C ASP A 159 -21.60 8.00 -5.46
N PRO A 160 -22.28 8.80 -4.61
CA PRO A 160 -22.24 10.25 -4.69
C PRO A 160 -20.86 10.88 -4.43
N LEU A 161 -19.92 10.11 -3.86
CA LEU A 161 -18.57 10.55 -3.52
C LEU A 161 -17.55 10.25 -4.63
N GLY A 162 -17.97 9.57 -5.71
CA GLY A 162 -17.16 9.22 -6.86
C GLY A 162 -15.84 8.54 -6.49
N ASP A 163 -14.72 9.13 -6.93
CA ASP A 163 -13.38 8.58 -6.73
C ASP A 163 -12.93 8.64 -5.26
N ILE A 164 -13.45 9.57 -4.44
CA ILE A 164 -13.16 9.62 -3.00
C ILE A 164 -13.78 8.42 -2.28
N GLY A 165 -15.02 8.06 -2.64
CA GLY A 165 -15.67 6.86 -2.11
C GLY A 165 -14.90 5.58 -2.47
N ARG A 166 -14.36 5.51 -3.70
CA ARG A 166 -13.50 4.40 -4.13
C ARG A 166 -12.22 4.31 -3.30
N ILE A 167 -11.52 5.42 -3.09
CA ILE A 167 -10.28 5.44 -2.29
C ILE A 167 -10.54 4.96 -0.86
N LYS A 168 -11.63 5.41 -0.22
CA LYS A 168 -12.00 4.95 1.13
C LYS A 168 -12.23 3.44 1.19
N ARG A 169 -12.93 2.86 0.20
CA ARG A 169 -13.12 1.41 0.12
C ARG A 169 -11.82 0.65 -0.10
N GLN A 170 -10.94 1.17 -0.95
CA GLN A 170 -9.61 0.58 -1.16
C GLN A 170 -8.78 0.61 0.12
N GLN A 171 -8.82 1.70 0.89
CA GLN A 171 -8.17 1.80 2.19
C GLN A 171 -8.77 0.81 3.20
N ALA A 172 -10.09 0.73 3.31
CA ALA A 172 -10.77 -0.22 4.20
C ALA A 172 -10.43 -1.68 3.83
N PHE A 173 -10.43 -2.00 2.55
CA PHE A 173 -10.05 -3.32 2.05
C PHE A 173 -8.58 -3.62 2.36
N LEU A 174 -7.67 -2.67 2.11
CA LEU A 174 -6.24 -2.85 2.37
C LEU A 174 -5.96 -3.04 3.87
N GLN A 175 -6.70 -2.34 4.73
CA GLN A 175 -6.60 -2.52 6.18
C GLN A 175 -7.02 -3.94 6.60
N ALA A 176 -8.16 -4.42 6.06
CA ALA A 176 -8.62 -5.78 6.31
C ALA A 176 -7.65 -6.84 5.74
N LEU A 177 -7.07 -6.58 4.57
CA LEU A 177 -6.07 -7.44 3.95
C LEU A 177 -4.79 -7.53 4.80
N ILE A 178 -4.32 -6.41 5.34
CA ILE A 178 -3.15 -6.36 6.23
C ILE A 178 -3.42 -7.16 7.50
N ALA A 179 -4.57 -6.95 8.14
CA ALA A 179 -4.97 -7.72 9.32
C ALA A 179 -5.02 -9.23 9.01
N LYS A 180 -5.56 -9.61 7.85
CA LYS A 180 -5.59 -11.01 7.40
C LYS A 180 -4.19 -11.59 7.15
N ALA A 181 -3.28 -10.81 6.58
CA ALA A 181 -1.91 -11.22 6.30
C ALA A 181 -1.07 -11.43 7.57
N GLN A 182 -1.47 -10.86 8.71
CA GLN A 182 -0.83 -11.09 10.01
C GLN A 182 -1.24 -12.41 10.68
N ASP A 183 -2.23 -13.12 10.14
CA ASP A 183 -2.66 -14.44 10.63
C ASP A 183 -1.49 -15.43 10.60
N PRO A 184 -1.16 -16.09 11.75
CA PRO A 184 -0.06 -17.05 11.81
C PRO A 184 -0.16 -18.20 10.81
N SER A 185 -1.37 -18.63 10.44
CA SER A 185 -1.60 -19.71 9.47
C SER A 185 -1.15 -19.31 8.06
N ILE A 186 -1.40 -18.06 7.66
CA ILE A 186 -0.99 -17.53 6.35
C ILE A 186 0.54 -17.49 6.24
N LEU A 187 1.22 -17.04 7.28
CA LEU A 187 2.68 -16.93 7.28
C LEU A 187 3.39 -18.28 7.15
N ALA A 188 2.79 -19.36 7.68
CA ALA A 188 3.33 -20.70 7.53
C ALA A 188 3.30 -21.18 6.05
N HIS A 189 2.34 -20.68 5.27
CA HIS A 189 2.16 -21.04 3.86
C HIS A 189 2.72 -19.99 2.89
N LEU A 190 3.29 -18.88 3.39
CA LEU A 190 3.73 -17.74 2.59
C LEU A 190 4.71 -18.10 1.45
N PRO A 191 5.72 -18.99 1.63
CA PRO A 191 6.59 -19.38 0.53
C PRO A 191 5.82 -20.08 -0.60
N ALA A 192 4.93 -21.01 -0.28
CA ALA A 192 4.11 -21.72 -1.27
C ALA A 192 3.10 -20.79 -1.94
N LEU A 193 2.55 -19.84 -1.19
CA LEU A 193 1.69 -18.78 -1.69
C LEU A 193 2.45 -17.87 -2.67
N PHE A 194 3.67 -17.46 -2.33
CA PHE A 194 4.46 -16.64 -3.23
C PHE A 194 4.78 -17.36 -4.53
N GLU A 195 5.22 -18.62 -4.47
CA GLU A 195 5.52 -19.40 -5.66
C GLU A 195 4.30 -19.59 -6.58
N SER A 196 3.10 -19.75 -6.01
CA SER A 196 1.86 -19.85 -6.81
C SER A 196 1.44 -18.52 -7.45
N LEU A 197 1.80 -17.40 -6.82
CA LEU A 197 1.45 -16.04 -7.28
C LEU A 197 2.54 -15.38 -8.13
N LYS A 198 3.77 -15.91 -8.14
CA LYS A 198 4.93 -15.30 -8.81
C LYS A 198 4.72 -15.05 -10.30
N GLN A 199 3.94 -15.90 -10.97
CA GLN A 199 3.63 -15.73 -12.39
C GLN A 199 2.54 -14.66 -12.63
N ALA A 200 1.73 -14.37 -11.62
CA ALA A 200 0.65 -13.39 -11.69
C ALA A 200 1.09 -11.99 -11.23
N LEU A 201 2.07 -11.91 -10.33
CA LEU A 201 2.63 -10.66 -9.82
C LEU A 201 3.83 -10.21 -10.66
N HIS A 202 3.77 -9.00 -11.21
CA HIS A 202 4.93 -8.39 -11.85
C HIS A 202 5.63 -7.47 -10.84
N THR A 203 6.84 -7.84 -10.42
CA THR A 203 7.59 -7.12 -9.37
C THR A 203 9.09 -7.29 -9.56
N ASN A 204 9.85 -6.29 -9.12
CA ASN A 204 11.31 -6.37 -9.01
C ASN A 204 11.79 -6.67 -7.58
N ILE A 205 10.88 -6.98 -6.64
CA ILE A 205 11.25 -7.31 -5.26
C ILE A 205 11.75 -8.76 -5.20
N PRO A 206 12.98 -9.01 -4.70
CA PRO A 206 13.47 -10.36 -4.46
C PRO A 206 12.59 -11.12 -3.46
N LEU A 207 12.40 -12.43 -3.66
CA LEU A 207 11.60 -13.27 -2.75
C LEU A 207 12.11 -13.18 -1.29
N GLU A 208 13.42 -13.17 -1.10
CA GLU A 208 14.03 -12.97 0.22
C GLU A 208 13.54 -11.68 0.90
N ASN A 209 13.47 -10.57 0.17
CA ASN A 209 12.99 -9.30 0.69
C ASN A 209 11.49 -9.34 1.02
N ILE A 210 10.69 -10.06 0.23
CA ILE A 210 9.26 -10.26 0.51
C ILE A 210 9.07 -11.05 1.81
N LEU A 211 9.81 -12.15 1.99
CA LEU A 211 9.74 -12.95 3.22
C LEU A 211 10.21 -12.14 4.43
N GLN A 212 11.28 -11.37 4.27
CA GLN A 212 11.77 -10.48 5.30
C GLN A 212 10.72 -9.42 5.69
N LEU A 213 10.16 -8.71 4.71
CA LEU A 213 9.10 -7.74 4.94
C LEU A 213 7.91 -8.38 5.65
N ALA A 214 7.43 -9.54 5.18
CA ALA A 214 6.28 -10.22 5.78
C ALA A 214 6.54 -10.62 7.25
N LEU A 215 7.74 -11.13 7.55
CA LEU A 215 8.14 -11.44 8.92
C LEU A 215 8.17 -10.18 9.80
N TRP A 216 8.71 -9.07 9.30
CA TRP A 216 8.74 -7.80 10.03
C TRP A 216 7.34 -7.21 10.25
N PHE A 217 6.49 -7.24 9.22
CA PHE A 217 5.10 -6.81 9.27
C PHE A 217 4.27 -7.59 10.31
N LYS A 218 4.54 -8.88 10.51
CA LYS A 218 3.91 -9.67 11.59
C LYS A 218 4.15 -9.06 12.98
N GLY A 219 5.33 -8.47 13.18
CA GLY A 219 5.72 -7.88 14.45
C GLY A 219 5.18 -6.47 14.68
N LEU A 220 4.43 -5.92 13.73
CA LEU A 220 3.84 -4.59 13.83
C LEU A 220 2.47 -4.64 14.48
N GLU A 221 2.21 -3.66 15.35
CA GLU A 221 0.85 -3.38 15.81
C GLU A 221 0.04 -2.80 14.64
N GLU A 222 -1.27 -3.08 14.56
CA GLU A 222 -2.13 -2.55 13.49
C GLU A 222 -2.07 -1.01 13.37
N LYS A 223 -1.89 -0.32 14.50
CA LYS A 223 -1.75 1.15 14.57
C LYS A 223 -0.47 1.69 13.94
N ALA A 224 0.49 0.83 13.60
CA ALA A 224 1.72 1.22 12.93
C ALA A 224 1.51 1.50 11.43
N VAL A 225 0.37 1.11 10.86
CA VAL A 225 0.04 1.37 9.45
C VAL A 225 -0.88 2.57 9.35
N THR A 226 -0.37 3.66 8.77
CA THR A 226 -1.16 4.85 8.44
C THR A 226 -1.46 4.85 6.94
N MET A 227 -2.70 5.15 6.57
CA MET A 227 -3.08 5.33 5.17
C MET A 227 -3.49 6.79 4.96
N ASP A 228 -3.00 7.41 3.89
CA ASP A 228 -3.38 8.76 3.52
C ASP A 228 -3.45 8.92 2.00
N ILE A 229 -4.00 10.05 1.56
CA ILE A 229 -4.04 10.45 0.16
C ILE A 229 -2.93 11.47 -0.07
N LEU A 230 -2.33 11.49 -1.26
CA LEU A 230 -1.41 12.53 -1.67
C LEU A 230 -2.07 13.92 -1.45
N PRO A 231 -1.54 14.78 -0.56
CA PRO A 231 -2.13 16.07 -0.26
C PRO A 231 -2.38 16.88 -1.53
N GLY A 232 -3.53 17.52 -1.61
CA GLY A 232 -3.95 18.23 -2.81
C GLY A 232 -5.44 18.55 -2.79
N GLU A 233 -5.89 19.13 -3.90
CA GLU A 233 -7.28 19.54 -4.08
C GLU A 233 -7.78 19.29 -5.51
N PRO A 234 -9.08 19.06 -5.71
CA PRO A 234 -9.63 18.94 -7.05
C PRO A 234 -9.63 20.30 -7.76
N VAL A 235 -9.09 20.35 -8.98
CA VAL A 235 -9.10 21.54 -9.83
C VAL A 235 -9.66 21.23 -11.22
N TYR A 236 -10.24 22.26 -11.85
CA TYR A 236 -10.73 22.18 -13.22
C TYR A 236 -9.90 23.07 -14.13
N LEU A 237 -9.28 22.46 -15.14
CA LEU A 237 -8.41 23.16 -16.10
C LEU A 237 -8.92 22.85 -17.50
N ASN A 238 -9.38 23.86 -18.23
CA ASN A 238 -9.93 23.73 -19.58
C ASN A 238 -11.04 22.66 -19.68
N GLY A 239 -11.90 22.57 -18.65
CA GLY A 239 -13.01 21.61 -18.58
C GLY A 239 -12.60 20.18 -18.19
N LEU A 240 -11.31 19.92 -17.94
CA LEU A 240 -10.82 18.64 -17.44
C LEU A 240 -10.59 18.71 -15.92
N SER A 241 -11.04 17.68 -15.21
CA SER A 241 -10.81 17.51 -13.77
C SER A 241 -9.43 16.91 -13.51
N PHE A 242 -8.70 17.51 -12.57
CA PHE A 242 -7.41 17.08 -12.06
C PHE A 242 -7.43 17.07 -10.53
N TRP A 243 -6.51 16.31 -9.95
CA TRP A 243 -6.07 16.50 -8.57
C TRP A 243 -4.79 17.34 -8.62
N GLU A 244 -4.80 18.56 -8.08
CA GLU A 244 -3.60 19.40 -7.98
C GLU A 244 -2.86 19.05 -6.68
N PRO A 245 -1.70 18.38 -6.76
CA PRO A 245 -1.00 17.92 -5.57
C PRO A 245 -0.22 19.07 -4.90
N GLN A 246 -0.32 19.15 -3.58
CA GLN A 246 0.53 20.01 -2.75
C GLN A 246 1.86 19.28 -2.50
N LEU A 247 2.74 19.28 -3.50
CA LEU A 247 3.97 18.48 -3.50
C LEU A 247 4.91 18.84 -2.34
N ASP A 248 4.98 20.10 -1.92
CA ASP A 248 5.85 20.50 -0.80
C ASP A 248 5.37 19.92 0.54
N VAL A 249 4.06 19.93 0.78
CA VAL A 249 3.44 19.27 1.95
C VAL A 249 3.66 17.77 1.90
N ALA A 250 3.53 17.14 0.73
CA ALA A 250 3.79 15.72 0.55
C ALA A 250 5.25 15.35 0.85
N ARG A 251 6.20 16.15 0.34
CA ARG A 251 7.65 15.98 0.57
C ARG A 251 8.01 16.10 2.04
N GLU A 252 7.52 17.15 2.69
CA GLU A 252 7.73 17.38 4.13
C GLU A 252 7.21 16.19 4.93
N LYS A 253 5.98 15.74 4.65
CA LYS A 253 5.39 14.57 5.30
C LYS A 253 6.23 13.30 5.13
N ILE A 254 6.74 13.03 3.93
CA ILE A 254 7.57 11.85 3.66
C ILE A 254 8.90 11.95 4.42
N HIS A 255 9.52 13.14 4.40
CA HIS A 255 10.76 13.41 5.12
C HIS A 255 10.58 13.21 6.64
N GLU A 256 9.54 13.80 7.22
CA GLU A 256 9.19 13.62 8.63
C GLU A 256 8.94 12.15 8.98
N PHE A 257 8.20 11.44 8.12
CA PHE A 257 7.92 10.01 8.32
C PHE A 257 9.22 9.20 8.43
N PHE A 258 10.20 9.45 7.55
CA PHE A 258 11.47 8.73 7.56
C PHE A 258 12.46 9.21 8.64
N ALA A 259 12.29 10.43 9.16
CA ALA A 259 13.09 10.97 10.26
C ALA A 259 12.68 10.40 11.64
N ARG A 260 11.48 9.80 11.76
CA ARG A 260 11.01 9.22 13.03
C ARG A 260 11.85 8.03 13.46
N GLU A 261 12.05 7.94 14.78
CA GLU A 261 12.65 6.80 15.46
C GLU A 261 11.71 6.28 16.55
N ARG A 262 11.84 5.01 16.95
CA ARG A 262 11.09 4.50 18.10
C ARG A 262 11.51 5.27 19.34
N SER A 263 10.53 5.87 20.03
CA SER A 263 10.73 6.47 21.35
C SER A 263 11.32 5.41 22.29
N GLY A 264 12.58 5.58 22.68
CA GLY A 264 13.25 4.71 23.63
C GLY A 264 12.58 4.81 25.00
N GLY A 265 11.95 3.73 25.46
CA GLY A 265 11.66 3.57 26.89
C GLY A 265 12.95 3.30 27.64
N GLU A 266 13.63 4.36 28.11
CA GLU A 266 14.67 4.30 29.13
C GLU A 266 14.79 5.65 29.84
N GLY A 267 13.89 5.88 30.81
CA GLY A 267 14.14 6.76 31.95
C GLY A 267 14.49 5.90 33.14
N SER A 268 15.70 5.32 33.14
CA SER A 268 16.27 4.70 34.33
C SER A 268 16.28 5.73 35.46
N GLY A 269 15.58 5.44 36.56
CA GLY A 269 15.69 6.19 37.78
C GLY A 269 17.15 6.28 38.19
N LYS A 270 17.71 7.49 38.17
CA LYS A 270 18.89 7.80 38.96
C LYS A 270 18.44 7.80 40.42
N ASN A 271 18.54 6.64 41.08
CA ASN A 271 18.77 6.63 42.52
C ASN A 271 20.21 7.13 42.73
N PRO A 272 20.43 8.23 43.46
CA PRO A 272 21.74 8.47 44.03
C PRO A 272 21.88 7.49 45.20
N GLU A 273 22.66 6.44 44.99
CA GLU A 273 23.19 5.64 46.09
C GLU A 273 24.00 6.54 47.03
N GLY A 274 23.85 6.25 48.32
CA GLY A 274 24.28 7.08 49.42
C GLY A 274 25.80 7.23 49.49
N GLN A 275 26.21 8.45 49.81
CA GLN A 275 27.49 8.67 50.47
C GLN A 275 27.34 8.23 51.93
N GLY A 276 28.02 7.14 52.28
CA GLY A 276 28.42 6.88 53.65
C GLY A 276 29.58 7.78 54.03
N GLY A 277 29.50 8.40 55.20
CA GLY A 277 30.56 9.15 55.85
C GLY A 277 30.29 9.20 57.35
N TYR A 278 31.29 8.80 58.12
CA TYR A 278 31.35 8.69 59.59
C TYR A 278 30.87 9.92 60.35
#